data_AF-A0A537N883-F1
#
_entry.id   AF-A0A537N883-F1
#
_cell.length_a   1.000
_cell.length_b   1.000
_cell.length_c   1.000
_cell.angle_alpha   90.00
_cell.angle_beta   90.00
_cell.angle_gamma   90.00
#
_symmetry.space_group_name_H-M   'P 1'
#
loop_
_entity.id
_entity.type
_entity.pdbx_description
1 polymer ?
#
loop_
_entity_poly.entity_id
_entity_poly.type
_entity_poly.pdbx_seq_one_letter_code
_entity_poly.pdbx_strand_id
1 'polypeptide(L)'
;METAAAIVACAVALALGLIAGLRVPIGHPWIILVGVGVGEVCAGVYLSLANWAGRTWHGLLDPRPIGVHFMALIVGAGLCGAIGAWFGYRKAMGSGLF
;
A
#
# COMPACT_ATOMS: atom_id res chain seq x y z
N MET A 1 -12.83 -7.46 -11.29
CA MET A 1 -11.36 -7.44 -11.47
C MET A 1 -10.69 -6.40 -10.56
N GLU A 2 -11.30 -5.24 -10.36
CA GLU A 2 -10.76 -4.15 -9.52
C GLU A 2 -10.47 -4.55 -8.07
N THR A 3 -11.37 -5.31 -7.45
CA THR A 3 -11.21 -5.83 -6.08
C THR A 3 -10.00 -6.75 -5.93
N ALA A 4 -9.76 -7.66 -6.88
CA ALA A 4 -8.60 -8.55 -6.84
C ALA A 4 -7.28 -7.75 -6.95
N ALA A 5 -7.24 -6.74 -7.82
CA ALA A 5 -6.05 -5.91 -7.98
C ALA A 5 -5.79 -5.00 -6.77
N ALA A 6 -6.84 -4.52 -6.10
CA ALA A 6 -6.73 -3.78 -4.84
C ALA A 6 -6.14 -4.64 -3.71
N ILE A 7 -6.58 -5.91 -3.59
CA ILE A 7 -6.04 -6.85 -2.61
C ILE A 7 -4.54 -7.07 -2.83
N VAL A 8 -4.12 -7.25 -4.09
CA VAL A 8 -2.71 -7.42 -4.45
C VAL A 8 -1.90 -6.16 -4.10
N ALA A 9 -2.44 -4.96 -4.37
CA ALA A 9 -1.78 -3.71 -4.01
C ALA A 9 -1.58 -3.56 -2.49
N CYS A 10 -2.59 -3.92 -1.69
CA CYS A 10 -2.48 -3.92 -0.23
C CYS A 10 -1.46 -4.94 0.29
N ALA A 11 -1.41 -6.15 -0.30
CA ALA A 11 -0.43 -7.17 0.06
C ALA A 11 1.01 -6.72 -0.26
N VAL A 12 1.23 -6.08 -1.42
CA VAL A 12 2.52 -5.52 -1.81
C VAL A 12 2.91 -4.36 -0.89
N ALA A 13 1.99 -3.45 -0.57
CA ALA A 13 2.23 -2.37 0.38
C ALA A 13 2.65 -2.90 1.76
N LEU A 14 2.00 -3.95 2.26
CA LEU A 14 2.34 -4.59 3.52
C LEU A 14 3.73 -5.24 3.49
N ALA A 15 4.06 -5.96 2.41
CA ALA A 15 5.37 -6.59 2.24
C ALA A 15 6.51 -5.56 2.14
N LEU A 16 6.32 -4.50 1.36
CA LEU A 16 7.28 -3.40 1.22
C LEU A 16 7.42 -2.61 2.53
N GLY A 17 6.31 -2.35 3.22
CA GLY A 17 6.32 -1.77 4.56
C GLY A 17 7.14 -2.62 5.53
N LEU A 18 6.93 -3.94 5.54
CA LEU A 18 7.69 -4.86 6.40
C LEU A 18 9.19 -4.86 6.10
N ILE A 19 9.57 -4.85 4.83
CA ILE A 19 10.99 -4.76 4.42
C ILE A 19 11.59 -3.42 4.88
N ALA A 20 10.87 -2.31 4.68
CA ALA A 20 11.30 -0.99 5.14
C ALA A 20 11.47 -0.96 6.67
N GLY A 21 10.52 -1.55 7.40
CA GLY A 21 10.54 -1.72 8.85
C GLY A 21 11.77 -2.49 9.36
N LEU A 22 12.18 -3.52 8.62
CA LEU A 22 13.32 -4.38 8.97
C LEU A 22 14.68 -3.75 8.68
N ARG A 23 14.76 -2.93 7.62
CA ARG A 23 16.03 -2.49 7.05
C ARG A 23 16.43 -1.09 7.47
N VAL A 24 15.46 -0.23 7.78
CA VAL A 24 15.75 1.18 8.05
C VAL A 24 15.68 1.45 9.55
N PRO A 25 16.77 1.90 10.19
CA PRO A 25 16.81 2.20 11.63
C PRO A 25 16.14 3.55 11.93
N ILE A 26 14.91 3.72 11.45
CA ILE A 26 14.12 4.91 11.71
C ILE A 26 13.34 4.67 13.01
N GLY A 27 13.58 5.52 14.00
CA GLY A 27 12.87 5.46 15.28
C GLY A 27 11.37 5.73 15.14
N HIS A 28 10.60 5.24 16.08
CA HIS A 28 9.20 5.63 16.24
C HIS A 28 9.08 7.15 16.48
N PRO A 29 8.13 7.90 15.87
CA PRO A 29 7.00 7.50 15.03
C PRO A 29 7.25 7.50 13.51
N TRP A 30 8.45 7.86 13.09
CA TRP A 30 8.79 8.07 11.69
C TRP A 30 8.64 6.80 10.83
N ILE A 31 8.82 5.62 11.42
CA ILE A 31 8.64 4.33 10.71
C ILE A 31 7.20 4.12 10.22
N ILE A 32 6.20 4.63 10.95
CA ILE A 32 4.79 4.55 10.56
C ILE A 32 4.54 5.45 9.36
N LEU A 33 5.09 6.68 9.38
CA LEU A 33 4.96 7.62 8.26
C LEU A 33 5.62 7.07 6.99
N VAL A 34 6.75 6.38 7.10
CA VAL A 34 7.38 5.68 5.98
C VAL A 34 6.48 4.56 5.45
N GLY A 35 5.89 3.76 6.35
CA GLY A 35 4.93 2.71 5.97
C GLY A 35 3.70 3.26 5.24
N VAL A 36 3.13 4.36 5.74
CA VAL A 36 2.01 5.06 5.08
C VAL A 36 2.43 5.57 3.70
N GLY A 37 3.58 6.23 3.59
CA GLY A 37 4.08 6.75 2.31
C GLY A 37 4.30 5.66 1.27
N VAL A 38 4.84 4.49 1.68
CA VAL A 38 4.96 3.31 0.79
C VAL A 38 3.58 2.84 0.32
N GLY A 39 2.61 2.79 1.22
CA GLY A 39 1.22 2.45 0.89
C GLY A 39 0.58 3.42 -0.10
N GLU A 40 0.79 4.73 0.08
CA GLU A 40 0.29 5.75 -0.84
C GLU A 40 0.95 5.67 -2.21
N VAL A 41 2.27 5.41 -2.28
CA VAL A 41 2.96 5.20 -3.56
C VAL A 41 2.37 3.99 -4.29
N CYS A 42 2.10 2.89 -3.58
CA CYS A 42 1.42 1.72 -4.18
C CYS A 42 0.02 2.07 -4.71
N ALA A 43 -0.76 2.87 -3.97
CA ALA A 43 -2.06 3.34 -4.43
C ALA A 43 -1.94 4.23 -5.68
N GLY A 44 -0.97 5.14 -5.72
CA GLY A 44 -0.70 6.02 -6.87
C GLY A 44 -0.29 5.25 -8.13
N VAL A 45 0.54 4.22 -7.98
CA VAL A 45 0.91 3.31 -9.09
C VAL A 45 -0.31 2.57 -9.61
N TYR A 46 -1.19 2.09 -8.72
CA TYR A 46 -2.44 1.46 -9.11
C TYR A 46 -3.34 2.40 -9.93
N LEU A 47 -3.53 3.64 -9.47
CA LEU A 47 -4.33 4.63 -10.21
C LEU A 47 -3.73 4.94 -11.59
N SER A 48 -2.40 5.05 -11.67
CA SER A 48 -1.70 5.31 -12.93
C SER A 48 -1.92 4.16 -13.93
N LEU A 49 -1.82 2.91 -13.46
CA LEU A 49 -2.09 1.70 -14.26
C LEU A 49 -3.56 1.60 -14.66
N ALA A 50 -4.50 1.88 -13.74
CA ALA A 50 -5.93 1.85 -14.03
C ALA A 50 -6.33 2.93 -15.05
N ASN A 51 -5.77 4.14 -14.94
CA ASN A 51 -6.02 5.23 -15.88
C ASN A 51 -5.34 5.00 -17.24
N TRP A 52 -4.23 4.27 -17.27
CA TRP A 52 -3.63 3.83 -18.54
C TRP A 52 -4.47 2.73 -19.18
N ALA A 53 -4.86 1.70 -18.43
CA ALA A 53 -5.70 0.61 -18.92
C ALA A 53 -7.06 1.10 -19.44
N GLY A 54 -7.70 2.04 -18.74
CA GLY A 54 -8.96 2.64 -19.17
C GLY A 54 -8.85 3.49 -20.45
N ARG A 55 -7.66 4.03 -20.76
CA ARG A 55 -7.39 4.77 -22.00
C ARG A 55 -7.01 3.85 -23.16
N THR A 56 -6.26 2.79 -22.89
CA THR A 56 -5.81 1.86 -23.93
C THR A 56 -6.93 0.92 -24.34
N TRP A 57 -7.72 0.41 -23.39
CA TRP A 57 -8.77 -0.59 -23.63
C TRP A 57 -10.15 -0.01 -23.28
N HIS A 58 -10.73 0.73 -24.23
CA HIS A 58 -12.06 1.30 -24.09
C HIS A 58 -13.12 0.20 -23.83
N GLY A 59 -13.75 0.23 -22.64
CA GLY A 59 -14.86 -0.66 -22.27
C GLY A 59 -14.60 -1.65 -21.13
N LEU A 60 -13.39 -1.73 -20.59
CA LEU A 60 -13.05 -2.67 -19.49
C LEU A 60 -13.18 -2.10 -18.08
N LEU A 61 -13.29 -0.77 -17.94
CA LEU A 61 -13.35 -0.08 -16.65
C LEU A 61 -14.47 0.96 -16.68
N ASP A 62 -15.43 0.83 -15.77
CA ASP A 62 -16.44 1.85 -15.54
C ASP A 62 -15.79 3.04 -14.82
N PRO A 63 -15.83 4.27 -15.38
CA PRO A 63 -15.14 5.41 -14.79
C PRO A 63 -15.79 5.97 -13.52
N ARG A 64 -17.06 5.63 -13.25
CA ARG A 64 -17.83 6.10 -12.08
C ARG A 64 -17.32 5.57 -10.72
N PRO A 65 -17.03 4.28 -10.53
CA PRO A 65 -16.53 3.74 -9.25
C PRO A 65 -15.03 3.94 -8.98
N ILE A 66 -14.23 4.31 -9.98
CA ILE A 66 -12.75 4.39 -9.87
C ILE A 66 -12.30 5.33 -8.75
N GLY A 67 -12.95 6.49 -8.60
CA GLY A 67 -12.60 7.47 -7.56
C GLY A 67 -12.85 6.97 -6.14
N VAL A 68 -13.96 6.27 -5.91
CA VAL A 68 -14.30 5.70 -4.59
C VAL A 68 -13.39 4.53 -4.26
N HIS A 69 -13.10 3.67 -5.24
CA HIS A 69 -12.16 2.57 -5.08
C HIS A 69 -10.76 3.08 -4.78
N PHE A 70 -10.32 4.15 -5.45
CA PHE A 70 -9.03 4.77 -5.19
C PHE A 70 -8.92 5.36 -3.78
N MET A 71 -9.97 6.06 -3.31
CA MET A 71 -9.99 6.58 -1.93
C MET A 71 -9.92 5.46 -0.89
N ALA A 72 -10.68 4.37 -1.10
CA ALA A 72 -10.61 3.19 -0.24
C ALA A 72 -9.21 2.53 -0.28
N LEU A 73 -8.56 2.54 -1.44
CA LEU A 73 -7.25 1.92 -1.66
C LEU A 73 -6.11 2.76 -1.07
N ILE A 74 -6.18 4.10 -1.11
CA ILE A 74 -5.24 4.97 -0.39
C ILE A 74 -5.27 4.66 1.11
N VAL A 75 -6.47 4.62 1.70
CA VAL A 75 -6.62 4.37 3.13
C VAL A 75 -6.19 2.94 3.48
N GLY A 76 -6.63 1.95 2.69
CA GLY A 76 -6.29 0.54 2.90
C GLY A 76 -4.80 0.24 2.73
N ALA A 77 -4.19 0.67 1.61
CA ALA A 77 -2.78 0.45 1.34
C ALA A 77 -1.88 1.23 2.30
N GLY A 78 -2.26 2.46 2.66
CA GLY A 78 -1.58 3.26 3.68
C GLY A 78 -1.56 2.56 5.04
N LEU A 79 -2.71 2.05 5.50
CA LEU A 79 -2.80 1.28 6.74
C LEU A 79 -2.01 -0.04 6.66
N CYS A 80 -2.10 -0.77 5.55
CA CYS A 80 -1.34 -2.01 5.35
C CYS A 80 0.17 -1.77 5.37
N GLY A 81 0.65 -0.70 4.72
CA GLY A 81 2.06 -0.31 4.74
C GLY A 81 2.52 0.13 6.13
N ALA A 82 1.70 0.88 6.86
CA ALA A 82 1.95 1.27 8.25
C ALA A 82 2.09 0.05 9.18
N ILE A 83 1.15 -0.91 9.07
CA ILE A 83 1.17 -2.16 9.83
C ILE A 83 2.39 -3.02 9.47
N GLY A 84 2.71 -3.12 8.17
CA GLY A 84 3.91 -3.82 7.71
C GLY A 84 5.18 -3.23 8.33
N ALA A 85 5.36 -1.92 8.21
CA ALA A 85 6.51 -1.20 8.77
C ALA A 85 6.62 -1.35 10.29
N TRP A 86 5.48 -1.30 10.99
CA TRP A 86 5.40 -1.55 12.43
C TRP A 86 5.94 -2.93 12.82
N PHE A 87 5.43 -3.98 12.18
CA PHE A 87 5.86 -5.36 12.45
C PHE A 87 7.33 -5.58 12.07
N GLY A 88 7.78 -5.01 10.96
CA GLY A 88 9.18 -5.05 10.55
C GLY A 88 10.10 -4.40 11.58
N TYR A 89 9.72 -3.23 12.10
CA TYR A 89 10.47 -2.50 13.11
C TYR A 89 10.53 -3.24 14.45
N ARG A 90 9.39 -3.77 14.93
CA ARG A 90 9.36 -4.61 16.14
C ARG A 90 10.28 -5.83 16.03
N LYS A 91 10.25 -6.50 14.87
CA LYS A 91 11.14 -7.63 14.59
C LYS A 91 12.61 -7.21 14.57
N ALA A 92 12.94 -6.06 13.98
CA ALA A 92 14.30 -5.52 13.97
C ALA A 92 14.84 -5.19 15.38
N MET A 93 13.96 -4.78 16.30
CA MET A 93 14.31 -4.50 17.70
C MET A 93 14.40 -5.75 18.59
N GLY A 94 14.10 -6.95 18.07
CA GLY A 94 14.10 -8.18 18.87
C GLY A 94 12.94 -8.27 19.88
N SER A 95 11.99 -7.32 19.87
CA SER A 95 10.71 -7.49 20.55
C SER A 95 9.90 -8.52 19.76
N GLY A 96 9.57 -9.65 20.37
CA GLY A 96 8.86 -10.76 19.71
C GLY A 96 7.66 -10.32 18.87
N LEU A 97 7.38 -11.08 17.81
CA LEU A 97 6.23 -10.86 16.92
C LEU A 97 4.87 -11.17 17.59
N PHE A 98 4.90 -11.71 18.83
CA PHE A 98 3.79 -12.11 19.68
C PHE A 98 4.12 -11.83 21.14
#